data_AF-A0A7X3VIV2-F1
#
_entry.id   AF-A0A7X3VIV2-F1
#
_cell.length_a   1.000
_cell.length_b   1.000
_cell.length_c   1.000
_cell.angle_alpha   90.00
_cell.angle_beta   90.00
_cell.angle_gamma   90.00
#
_symmetry.space_group_name_H-M   'P 1'
#
loop_
_entity.id
_entity.type
_entity.pdbx_description
1 polymer ?
#
loop_
_entity_poly.entity_id
_entity_poly.type
_entity_poly.pdbx_seq_one_letter_code
_entity_poly.pdbx_strand_id
1 'polypeptide(L)'
;MKIIVTGLGARCALGENIETLWDAIEQGHSGIAPIHRFNVGTFDTELGAMVSSDNCCDTEAQRLLAYGCAAANEALQNAKIGNRDRVALVLGTCNG
;
A
#
# COMPACT_ATOMS: atom_id res chain seq x y z
N MET A 1 -17.62 14.08 -20.56
CA MET A 1 -17.72 12.89 -19.68
C MET A 1 -17.21 13.29 -18.31
N LYS A 2 -17.94 12.99 -17.22
CA LYS A 2 -17.48 13.24 -15.85
C LYS A 2 -16.82 11.97 -15.32
N ILE A 3 -15.67 12.11 -14.68
CA ILE A 3 -14.94 11.02 -14.04
C ILE A 3 -14.96 11.31 -12.55
N ILE A 4 -15.26 10.29 -11.75
CA ILE A 4 -15.36 10.38 -10.29
C ILE A 4 -14.55 9.25 -9.65
N VAL A 5 -14.04 9.50 -8.45
CA VAL A 5 -13.44 8.47 -7.60
C VAL A 5 -14.54 7.84 -6.76
N THR A 6 -14.74 6.53 -6.88
CA THR A 6 -15.80 5.80 -6.18
C THR A 6 -15.28 4.87 -5.09
N GLY A 7 -13.98 4.55 -5.13
CA GLY A 7 -13.36 3.75 -4.09
C GLY A 7 -11.86 3.96 -4.03
N LEU A 8 -11.32 3.77 -2.83
CA LEU A 8 -9.92 3.93 -2.49
C LEU A 8 -9.43 2.69 -1.74
N GLY A 9 -8.14 2.40 -1.86
CA GLY A 9 -7.47 1.35 -1.13
C GLY A 9 -6.00 1.70 -0.95
N ALA A 10 -5.40 1.30 0.16
CA ALA A 10 -4.05 1.73 0.51
C ALA A 10 -3.27 0.66 1.28
N ARG A 11 -1.98 0.55 0.98
CA ARG A 11 -1.00 -0.22 1.77
C ARG A 11 0.25 0.66 1.92
N CYS A 12 0.51 1.12 3.14
CA CYS A 12 1.66 1.97 3.43
C CYS A 12 2.06 1.88 4.90
N ALA A 13 3.14 2.56 5.28
CA ALA A 13 3.66 2.53 6.65
C ALA A 13 2.74 3.18 7.70
N LEU A 14 1.76 4.00 7.28
CA LEU A 14 0.78 4.61 8.17
C LEU A 14 -0.48 3.75 8.36
N GLY A 15 -0.69 2.75 7.53
CA GLY A 15 -1.92 1.97 7.55
C GLY A 15 -2.01 0.98 6.40
N GLU A 16 -2.64 -0.16 6.69
CA GLU A 16 -2.89 -1.23 5.74
C GLU A 16 -4.30 -1.20 5.17
N ASN A 17 -5.05 -0.13 5.42
CA ASN A 17 -6.34 0.15 4.83
C ASN A 17 -6.59 1.67 4.88
N ILE A 18 -7.61 2.15 4.18
CA ILE A 18 -7.94 3.57 4.08
C ILE A 18 -8.35 4.18 5.43
N GLU A 19 -9.02 3.41 6.29
CA GLU A 19 -9.49 3.88 7.60
C GLU A 19 -8.30 4.17 8.52
N THR A 20 -7.43 3.17 8.71
CA THR A 20 -6.20 3.30 9.50
C THR A 20 -5.25 4.36 8.94
N LEU A 21 -5.11 4.44 7.62
CA LEU A 21 -4.32 5.50 6.98
C LEU A 21 -4.89 6.88 7.29
N TRP A 22 -6.21 7.05 7.16
CA TRP A 22 -6.86 8.34 7.36
C TRP A 22 -6.75 8.79 8.82
N ASP A 23 -7.07 7.89 9.75
CA ASP A 23 -6.92 8.15 11.19
C ASP A 23 -5.49 8.54 11.57
N ALA A 24 -4.50 7.85 11.00
CA ALA A 24 -3.09 8.15 11.26
C ALA A 24 -2.68 9.53 10.72
N ILE A 25 -3.18 9.92 9.54
CA ILE A 25 -2.94 11.25 8.97
C ILE A 25 -3.59 12.33 9.85
N GLU A 26 -4.86 12.14 10.25
CA GLU A 26 -5.59 13.11 11.07
C GLU A 26 -4.93 13.32 12.44
N GLN A 27 -4.33 12.26 13.00
CA GLN A 27 -3.61 12.31 14.27
C GLN A 27 -2.16 12.81 14.13
N GLY A 28 -1.69 13.09 12.91
CA GLY A 28 -0.33 13.55 12.67
C GLY A 28 0.75 12.49 12.93
N HIS A 29 0.40 11.20 12.80
CA HIS A 29 1.37 10.12 12.95
C HIS A 29 2.39 10.11 11.81
N SER A 30 3.61 9.68 12.12
CA SER A 30 4.66 9.43 11.14
C SER A 30 4.85 7.93 10.95
N GLY A 31 4.94 7.48 9.70
CA GLY A 31 5.26 6.10 9.36
C GLY A 31 6.77 5.83 9.28
N ILE A 32 7.61 6.83 9.54
CA ILE A 32 9.07 6.69 9.51
C ILE A 32 9.54 6.10 10.84
N ALA A 33 10.23 4.97 10.77
CA ALA A 33 10.75 4.22 11.91
C ALA A 33 12.08 3.54 11.56
N PRO A 34 12.82 3.00 12.54
CA PRO A 34 13.99 2.17 12.27
C PRO A 34 13.66 0.99 11.35
N ILE A 35 14.55 0.70 10.41
CA ILE A 35 14.39 -0.42 9.48
C ILE A 35 14.66 -1.72 10.23
N HIS A 36 13.69 -2.63 10.17
CA HIS A 36 13.74 -3.94 10.82
C HIS A 36 13.65 -5.10 9.83
N ARG A 37 13.41 -4.80 8.55
CA ARG A 37 13.25 -5.81 7.49
C ARG A 37 14.54 -6.52 7.12
N PHE A 38 15.67 -5.83 7.24
CA PHE A 38 17.00 -6.36 6.98
C PHE A 38 18.02 -5.62 7.86
N ASN A 39 19.23 -6.17 7.97
CA ASN A 39 20.29 -5.52 8.75
C ASN A 39 20.78 -4.26 8.03
N VAL A 40 20.62 -3.11 8.67
CA VAL A 40 21.01 -1.80 8.13
C VAL A 40 22.35 -1.28 8.65
N GLY A 41 23.06 -2.01 9.52
CA GLY A 41 24.24 -1.47 10.23
C GLY A 41 25.45 -1.10 9.37
N THR A 42 25.43 -1.40 8.07
CA THR A 42 26.45 -0.96 7.10
C THR A 42 26.02 0.23 6.25
N PHE A 43 24.79 0.71 6.38
CA PHE A 43 24.25 1.81 5.59
C PHE A 43 24.27 3.10 6.38
N ASP A 44 24.46 4.23 5.69
CA ASP A 44 24.38 5.56 6.31
C ASP A 44 22.95 5.95 6.74
N THR A 45 21.94 5.21 6.26
CA THR A 45 20.52 5.46 6.56
C THR A 45 19.88 4.22 7.17
N GLU A 46 19.36 4.38 8.37
CA GLU A 46 18.74 3.29 9.15
C GLU A 46 17.23 3.49 9.37
N LEU A 47 16.67 4.60 8.86
CA LEU A 47 15.25 4.93 8.98
C LEU A 47 14.53 4.70 7.65
N GLY A 48 13.29 4.24 7.72
CA GLY A 48 12.44 4.02 6.57
C GLY A 48 10.96 3.92 6.92
N ALA A 49 10.11 3.92 5.91
CA ALA A 49 8.68 3.68 6.04
C ALA A 49 8.35 2.27 5.53
N MET A 50 8.16 1.33 6.46
CA MET A 50 7.86 -0.07 6.14
C MET A 50 6.40 -0.39 6.39
N VAL A 51 5.78 -1.17 5.50
CA VAL A 51 4.49 -1.81 5.79
C VAL A 51 4.71 -2.94 6.79
N SER A 52 3.81 -3.07 7.78
CA SER A 52 4.00 -3.96 8.94
C SER A 52 3.75 -5.44 8.64
N SER A 53 2.72 -5.81 7.87
CA SER A 53 2.28 -7.21 7.66
C SER A 53 3.03 -8.00 6.58
N ASP A 54 4.36 -7.95 6.60
CA ASP A 54 5.11 -8.14 5.36
C ASP A 54 5.98 -9.41 5.28
N ASN A 55 5.81 -10.34 6.21
CA ASN A 55 6.72 -11.48 6.36
C ASN A 55 6.43 -12.67 5.42
N CYS A 56 5.50 -12.53 4.47
CA CYS A 56 4.97 -13.66 3.69
C CYS A 56 5.53 -13.78 2.26
N CYS A 57 6.44 -12.88 1.83
CA CYS A 57 6.93 -12.84 0.46
C CYS A 57 8.45 -13.08 0.39
N ASP A 58 8.87 -14.00 -0.48
CA ASP A 58 10.27 -14.38 -0.66
C ASP A 58 11.05 -13.35 -1.51
N THR A 59 10.34 -12.55 -2.31
CA THR A 59 10.93 -11.56 -3.22
C THR A 59 10.23 -10.20 -3.14
N GLU A 60 10.95 -9.12 -3.47
CA GLU A 60 10.36 -7.77 -3.53
C GLU A 60 9.27 -7.66 -4.60
N ALA A 61 9.40 -8.36 -5.73
CA ALA A 61 8.37 -8.36 -6.78
C ALA A 61 7.05 -8.97 -6.29
N GLN A 62 7.11 -10.10 -5.55
CA GLN A 62 5.93 -10.71 -4.93
C GLN A 62 5.30 -9.77 -3.89
N ARG A 63 6.12 -9.08 -3.10
CA ARG A 63 5.71 -8.13 -2.07
C ARG A 63 4.95 -6.93 -2.68
N LEU A 64 5.54 -6.30 -3.70
CA LEU A 64 4.91 -5.18 -4.41
C LEU A 64 3.58 -5.59 -5.05
N LEU A 65 3.53 -6.79 -5.64
CA LEU A 65 2.28 -7.33 -6.20
C LEU A 65 1.24 -7.60 -5.11
N ALA A 66 1.64 -8.14 -3.96
CA ALA A 66 0.75 -8.37 -2.83
C ALA A 66 0.12 -7.06 -2.33
N TYR A 67 0.90 -5.99 -2.21
CA TYR A 67 0.38 -4.66 -1.85
C TYR A 67 -0.62 -4.15 -2.88
N GLY A 68 -0.26 -4.20 -4.16
CA GLY A 68 -1.12 -3.74 -5.24
C GLY A 68 -2.45 -4.49 -5.26
N CYS A 69 -2.41 -5.82 -5.15
CA CYS A 69 -3.60 -6.67 -5.08
C CYS A 69 -4.47 -6.36 -3.86
N ALA A 70 -3.86 -6.22 -2.68
CA ALA A 70 -4.59 -5.94 -1.44
C ALA A 70 -5.27 -4.56 -1.46
N ALA A 71 -4.54 -3.52 -1.92
CA ALA A 71 -5.09 -2.17 -2.09
C ALA A 71 -6.18 -2.13 -3.18
N ALA A 72 -5.98 -2.80 -4.32
CA ALA A 72 -6.99 -2.86 -5.38
C ALA A 72 -8.28 -3.56 -4.92
N ASN A 73 -8.14 -4.65 -4.15
CA ASN A 73 -9.31 -5.35 -3.59
C ASN A 73 -10.10 -4.48 -2.62
N GLU A 74 -9.40 -3.76 -1.76
CA GLU A 74 -10.03 -2.78 -0.85
C GLU A 74 -10.76 -1.68 -1.64
N ALA A 75 -10.13 -1.10 -2.68
CA ALA A 75 -10.74 -0.08 -3.51
C ALA A 75 -12.01 -0.58 -4.21
N LEU A 76 -12.00 -1.80 -4.74
CA LEU A 76 -13.17 -2.41 -5.38
C LEU A 76 -14.32 -2.66 -4.39
N GLN A 77 -14.00 -3.09 -3.16
CA GLN A 77 -14.98 -3.28 -2.09
C GLN A 77 -15.59 -1.94 -1.65
N ASN A 78 -14.75 -0.92 -1.45
CA ASN A 78 -15.19 0.43 -1.09
C ASN A 78 -16.12 1.02 -2.17
N ALA A 79 -15.79 0.81 -3.45
CA ALA A 79 -16.62 1.23 -4.59
C ALA A 79 -17.88 0.38 -4.80
N LYS A 80 -18.02 -0.77 -4.11
CA LYS A 80 -19.11 -1.74 -4.27
C LYS A 80 -19.30 -2.21 -5.72
N ILE A 81 -18.19 -2.40 -6.44
CA ILE A 81 -18.20 -2.84 -7.84
C ILE A 81 -18.28 -4.38 -7.91
N GLY A 82 -19.41 -4.90 -8.38
CA GLY A 82 -19.65 -6.34 -8.54
C GLY A 82 -19.42 -6.89 -9.96
N ASN A 83 -19.82 -6.14 -11.01
CA ASN A 83 -19.63 -6.54 -12.41
C ASN A 83 -18.30 -5.95 -12.94
N ARG A 84 -17.49 -6.78 -13.61
CA ARG A 84 -16.15 -6.43 -14.11
C ARG A 84 -16.01 -6.48 -15.64
N ASP A 85 -17.11 -6.47 -16.38
CA ASP A 85 -17.13 -6.62 -17.85
C ASP A 85 -16.53 -5.41 -18.59
N ARG A 86 -16.50 -4.23 -17.96
CA ARG A 86 -15.92 -3.00 -18.51
C ARG A 86 -14.95 -2.37 -17.52
N VAL A 87 -13.82 -3.01 -17.33
CA VAL A 87 -12.76 -2.58 -16.41
C VAL A 87 -11.47 -2.41 -17.21
N ALA A 88 -10.76 -1.32 -16.93
CA ALA A 88 -9.39 -1.10 -17.37
C ALA A 88 -8.48 -1.04 -16.14
N LEU A 89 -7.29 -1.59 -16.25
CA LEU A 89 -6.23 -1.48 -15.24
C LEU A 89 -5.14 -0.55 -15.76
N VAL A 90 -4.79 0.42 -14.94
CA VAL A 90 -3.59 1.24 -15.13
C VAL A 90 -2.72 1.04 -13.89
N LEU A 91 -1.56 0.43 -14.09
CA LEU A 91 -0.61 0.12 -13.02
C LEU A 91 0.73 0.80 -13.34
N GLY A 92 1.32 1.44 -12.33
CA GLY A 92 2.65 2.01 -12.41
C GLY A 92 3.54 1.48 -11.29
N THR A 93 4.80 1.19 -11.61
CA THR A 93 5.85 0.87 -10.65
C THR A 93 7.12 1.63 -11.06
N CYS A 94 7.99 1.93 -10.10
CA CYS A 94 9.27 2.62 -10.36
C CYS A 94 10.50 1.74 -10.11
N ASN A 95 10.34 0.64 -9.39
CA ASN A 95 11.37 -0.38 -9.19
C ASN A 95 10.92 -1.62 -9.97
N GLY A 96 11.76 -2.05 -10.91
CA GLY A 96 11.54 -3.20 -11.80
C GLY A 96 12.36 -4.39 -11.36
#